data_AF-A0A6C2C5W3-F1
#
_entry.id   AF-A0A6C2C5W3-F1
#
_cell.length_a   1.000
_cell.length_b   1.000
_cell.length_c   1.000
_cell.angle_alpha   90.00
_cell.angle_beta   90.00
_cell.angle_gamma   90.00
#
_symmetry.space_group_name_H-M   'P 1'
#
loop_
_entity.id
_entity.type
_entity.pdbx_description
1 polymer ?
#
loop_
_entity_poly.entity_id
_entity_poly.type
_entity_poly.pdbx_seq_one_letter_code
_entity_poly.pdbx_strand_id
1 'polypeptide(L)'
;MFSNLFLAGASEQLALGNMLFLLVSMIVLLLLLKKFAWGPVSKMMQDRADKIAHDLDSAEDARQKAQDLESKRQEQLQSARTDANAIIADAQTAAGLQRDQIVSDANDSAQAMKATATAQIEQERVEAMAGVKNDVAELSITIAQKIIQKELKLEDQKALIDAYVAGLGDK
;
A
#
# COMPACT_ATOMS: atom_id res chain seq x y z
N MET A 1 13.60 47.41 80.44
CA MET A 1 12.59 48.16 81.23
C MET A 1 11.24 47.47 81.13
N PHE A 2 11.10 46.29 81.73
CA PHE A 2 9.79 45.65 81.87
C PHE A 2 9.20 46.15 83.19
N SER A 3 8.55 47.31 83.10
CA SER A 3 7.93 47.99 84.23
C SER A 3 6.67 47.23 84.67
N ASN A 4 6.60 46.98 85.97
CA ASN A 4 5.42 46.68 86.78
C ASN A 4 4.06 46.73 86.05
N LEU A 5 3.53 45.53 85.74
CA LEU A 5 2.10 45.31 85.59
C LEU A 5 1.71 43.89 86.04
N PHE A 6 2.25 43.46 87.18
CA PHE A 6 1.62 42.41 87.98
C PHE A 6 1.28 43.04 89.31
N LEU A 7 -0.03 43.18 89.51
CA LEU A 7 -0.66 43.68 90.71
C LEU A 7 0.02 43.10 91.96
N ALA A 8 0.38 44.01 92.85
CA ALA A 8 0.92 43.78 94.17
C ALA A 8 0.05 42.83 95.00
N GLY A 9 0.69 42.27 96.03
CA GLY A 9 0.03 41.55 97.10
C GLY A 9 -1.21 42.30 97.61
N ALA A 10 -2.33 41.58 97.63
CA ALA A 10 -3.46 41.84 98.47
C ALA A 10 -4.10 40.50 98.85
N SER A 11 -3.87 40.12 100.11
CA SER A 11 -4.63 39.17 100.92
C SER A 11 -4.54 37.67 100.59
N GLU A 12 -4.09 36.92 101.60
CA GLU A 12 -4.19 35.45 101.75
C GLU A 12 -5.64 34.91 101.75
N GLN A 13 -6.64 35.73 101.38
CA GLN A 13 -8.03 35.32 101.20
C GLN A 13 -8.42 35.10 99.71
N LEU A 14 -7.54 35.45 98.76
CA LEU A 14 -7.84 35.45 97.30
C LEU A 14 -7.01 34.48 96.45
N ALA A 15 -6.12 33.67 97.06
CA ALA A 15 -5.35 32.64 96.34
C ALA A 15 -6.25 31.57 95.71
N LEU A 16 -7.30 31.15 96.42
CA LEU A 16 -8.29 30.20 95.90
C LEU A 16 -9.11 30.78 94.74
N GLY A 17 -9.50 32.06 94.82
CA GLY A 17 -10.27 32.73 93.75
C GLY A 17 -9.47 32.89 92.45
N ASN A 18 -8.20 33.32 92.56
CA ASN A 18 -7.31 33.42 91.40
C ASN A 18 -6.98 32.05 90.79
N MET A 19 -6.73 31.03 91.63
CA MET A 19 -6.51 29.67 91.15
C MET A 19 -7.75 29.09 90.44
N LEU A 20 -8.95 29.35 90.95
CA LEU A 20 -10.20 28.89 90.36
C LEU A 20 -10.51 29.61 89.03
N PHE A 21 -10.22 30.91 88.95
CA PHE A 21 -10.30 31.68 87.70
C PHE A 21 -9.29 31.19 86.65
N LEU A 22 -8.05 30.91 87.05
CA LEU A 22 -7.02 30.31 86.18
C LEU A 22 -7.49 28.93 85.68
N LEU A 23 -8.07 28.10 86.55
CA LEU A 23 -8.57 26.77 86.18
C LEU A 23 -9.72 26.86 85.18
N VAL A 24 -10.67 27.77 85.41
CA VAL A 24 -11.79 28.02 84.49
C VAL A 24 -11.29 28.57 83.15
N SER A 25 -10.39 29.54 83.14
CA SER A 25 -9.81 30.06 81.89
C SER A 25 -9.01 29.01 81.11
N MET A 26 -8.29 28.12 81.81
CA MET A 26 -7.60 26.98 81.20
C MET A 26 -8.59 25.97 80.60
N ILE A 27 -9.69 25.66 81.30
CA ILE A 27 -10.75 24.79 80.78
C ILE A 27 -11.41 25.41 79.54
N VAL A 28 -11.74 26.71 79.59
CA VAL A 28 -12.32 27.43 78.44
C VAL A 28 -11.36 27.42 77.25
N LEU A 29 -10.07 27.65 77.46
CA LEU A 29 -9.05 27.56 76.42
C LEU A 29 -8.96 26.16 75.82
N LEU A 30 -8.98 25.10 76.65
CA LEU A 30 -8.96 23.72 76.19
C LEU A 30 -10.22 23.36 75.38
N LEU A 31 -11.40 23.86 75.78
CA LEU A 31 -12.64 23.67 75.04
C LEU A 31 -12.61 24.41 73.69
N LEU A 32 -12.07 25.63 73.66
CA LEU A 32 -11.87 26.38 72.42
C LEU A 32 -10.89 25.67 71.49
N LEU A 33 -9.74 25.21 72.00
CA LEU A 33 -8.76 24.43 71.21
C LEU A 33 -9.36 23.13 70.68
N LYS A 34 -10.09 22.38 71.52
CA LYS A 34 -10.74 21.14 71.10
C LYS A 34 -11.74 21.38 69.97
N LYS A 35 -12.52 22.46 70.03
CA LYS A 35 -13.52 22.76 69.01
C LYS A 35 -12.90 23.39 67.74
N PHE A 36 -11.88 24.23 67.88
CA PHE A 36 -11.35 25.04 66.78
C PHE A 36 -10.11 24.43 66.10
N ALA A 37 -9.24 23.73 66.82
CA ALA A 37 -8.00 23.16 66.28
C ALA A 37 -8.16 21.70 65.80
N TRP A 38 -9.02 20.91 66.44
CA TRP A 38 -9.16 19.47 66.12
C TRP A 38 -9.68 19.22 64.70
N GLY A 39 -10.65 20.03 64.25
CA GLY A 39 -11.22 19.93 62.90
C GLY A 39 -10.18 20.19 61.80
N PRO A 40 -9.53 21.37 61.76
CA PRO A 40 -8.53 21.69 60.75
C PRO A 40 -7.32 20.75 60.73
N VAL A 41 -6.82 20.33 61.89
CA VAL A 41 -5.66 19.42 61.98
C VAL A 41 -6.01 18.02 61.47
N SER A 42 -7.15 17.48 61.89
CA SER A 42 -7.62 16.17 61.41
C SER A 42 -7.91 16.19 59.92
N LYS A 43 -8.52 17.27 59.42
CA LYS A 43 -8.79 17.45 57.99
C LYS A 43 -7.50 17.51 57.18
N MET A 44 -6.50 18.26 57.61
CA MET A 44 -5.20 18.33 56.93
C MET A 44 -4.50 16.97 56.86
N MET A 45 -4.62 16.15 57.91
CA MET A 45 -4.07 14.78 57.91
C MET A 45 -4.83 13.85 56.97
N GLN A 46 -6.17 13.93 56.94
CA GLN A 46 -7.01 13.18 56.02
C GLN A 46 -6.75 13.60 54.57
N ASP A 47 -6.77 14.89 54.26
CA ASP A 47 -6.48 15.42 52.92
C ASP A 47 -5.10 14.96 52.41
N ARG A 48 -4.09 14.86 53.29
CA ARG A 48 -2.78 14.31 52.94
C ARG A 48 -2.82 12.81 52.68
N ALA A 49 -3.52 12.05 53.53
CA ALA A 49 -3.66 10.60 53.36
C ALA A 49 -4.41 10.28 52.06
N ASP A 50 -5.50 10.98 51.80
CA ASP A 50 -6.32 10.82 50.59
C ASP A 50 -5.54 11.20 49.34
N LYS A 51 -4.77 12.29 49.38
CA LYS A 51 -3.91 12.68 48.26
C LYS A 51 -2.85 11.62 47.96
N ILE A 52 -2.17 11.09 48.98
CA ILE A 52 -1.15 10.05 48.80
C ILE A 52 -1.78 8.77 48.25
N ALA A 53 -2.95 8.37 48.77
CA ALA A 53 -3.68 7.20 48.28
C ALA A 53 -4.08 7.37 46.82
N HIS A 54 -4.63 8.54 46.46
CA HIS A 54 -5.00 8.85 45.08
C HIS A 54 -3.78 8.90 44.14
N ASP A 55 -2.69 9.55 44.57
CA ASP A 55 -1.47 9.63 43.77
C ASP A 55 -0.88 8.22 43.53
N LEU A 56 -0.88 7.35 44.54
CA LEU A 56 -0.42 5.97 44.43
C LEU A 56 -1.32 5.12 43.51
N ASP A 57 -2.65 5.22 43.69
CA ASP A 57 -3.62 4.52 42.86
C ASP A 57 -3.48 4.95 41.40
N SER A 58 -3.41 6.25 41.13
CA SER A 58 -3.21 6.79 39.78
C SER A 58 -1.89 6.36 39.15
N ALA A 59 -0.81 6.23 39.95
CA ALA A 59 0.48 5.78 39.47
C ALA A 59 0.46 4.29 39.09
N GLU A 60 -0.21 3.46 39.88
CA GLU A 60 -0.38 2.03 39.58
C GLU A 60 -1.26 1.86 38.33
N ASP A 61 -2.35 2.61 38.23
CA ASP A 61 -3.25 2.62 37.09
C ASP A 61 -2.53 3.05 35.80
N ALA A 62 -1.70 4.09 35.89
CA ALA A 62 -0.87 4.55 34.77
C ALA A 62 0.18 3.51 34.37
N ARG A 63 0.80 2.83 35.34
CA ARG A 63 1.75 1.75 35.09
C ARG A 63 1.08 0.57 34.41
N GLN A 64 -0.10 0.16 34.86
CA GLN A 64 -0.84 -0.95 34.26
C GLN A 64 -1.29 -0.61 32.84
N LYS A 65 -1.79 0.61 32.60
CA LYS A 65 -2.12 1.11 31.25
C LYS A 65 -0.89 1.14 30.34
N ALA A 66 0.27 1.56 30.86
CA ALA A 66 1.52 1.55 30.10
C ALA A 66 1.95 0.13 29.71
N GLN A 67 1.81 -0.85 30.61
CA GLN A 67 2.11 -2.25 30.32
C GLN A 67 1.14 -2.85 29.29
N ASP A 68 -0.16 -2.56 29.39
CA ASP A 68 -1.17 -3.00 28.42
C ASP A 68 -0.92 -2.37 27.03
N LEU A 69 -0.61 -1.07 26.98
CA LEU A 69 -0.24 -0.38 25.74
C LEU A 69 1.05 -0.95 25.12
N GLU A 70 2.04 -1.30 25.94
CA GLU A 70 3.27 -1.93 25.46
C GLU A 70 2.98 -3.30 24.85
N SER A 71 2.17 -4.12 25.51
CA SER A 71 1.77 -5.43 24.98
C SER A 71 0.99 -5.29 23.66
N LYS A 72 0.02 -4.36 23.60
CA LYS A 72 -0.75 -4.07 22.38
C LYS A 72 0.14 -3.56 21.25
N ARG A 73 1.12 -2.70 21.54
CA ARG A 73 2.11 -2.25 20.54
C ARG A 73 2.89 -3.42 19.99
N GLN A 74 3.37 -4.32 20.86
CA GLN A 74 4.17 -5.47 20.43
C GLN A 74 3.36 -6.41 19.55
N GLU A 75 2.10 -6.66 19.91
CA GLU A 75 1.16 -7.45 19.12
C GLU A 75 0.89 -6.79 17.75
N GLN A 76 0.60 -5.49 17.74
CA GLN A 76 0.40 -4.73 16.49
C GLN A 76 1.64 -4.73 15.61
N LEU A 77 2.84 -4.59 16.19
CA LEU A 77 4.09 -4.64 15.45
C LEU A 77 4.33 -6.03 14.85
N GLN A 78 4.01 -7.09 15.60
CA GLN A 78 4.12 -8.46 15.10
C GLN A 78 3.11 -8.72 13.98
N SER A 79 1.85 -8.29 14.13
CA SER A 79 0.83 -8.37 13.08
C SER A 79 1.29 -7.62 11.83
N ALA A 80 1.71 -6.37 11.96
CA ALA A 80 2.18 -5.55 10.83
C ALA A 80 3.36 -6.20 10.09
N ARG A 81 4.28 -6.88 10.80
CA ARG A 81 5.36 -7.65 10.18
C ARG A 81 4.86 -8.87 9.44
N THR A 82 3.92 -9.61 10.02
CA THR A 82 3.28 -10.76 9.35
C THR A 82 2.56 -10.33 8.08
N ASP A 83 1.77 -9.26 8.16
CA ASP A 83 1.01 -8.71 7.03
C ASP A 83 1.95 -8.20 5.94
N ALA A 84 3.02 -7.50 6.31
CA ALA A 84 4.04 -7.05 5.35
C ALA A 84 4.71 -8.24 4.63
N ASN A 85 5.05 -9.30 5.36
CA ASN A 85 5.63 -10.50 4.76
C ASN A 85 4.62 -11.21 3.83
N ALA A 86 3.34 -11.27 4.21
CA ALA A 86 2.28 -11.83 3.37
C ALA A 86 2.12 -11.02 2.07
N ILE A 87 2.08 -9.68 2.15
CA ILE A 87 2.01 -8.80 0.99
C ILE A 87 3.20 -9.04 0.05
N ILE A 88 4.42 -9.17 0.59
CA ILE A 88 5.61 -9.44 -0.23
C ILE A 88 5.52 -10.82 -0.89
N ALA A 89 5.08 -11.85 -0.18
CA ALA A 89 4.92 -13.20 -0.73
C ALA A 89 3.85 -13.25 -1.83
N ASP A 90 2.72 -12.58 -1.63
CA ASP A 90 1.65 -12.46 -2.62
C ASP A 90 2.12 -11.70 -3.85
N ALA A 91 2.85 -10.59 -3.66
CA ALA A 91 3.43 -9.82 -4.75
C ALA A 91 4.45 -10.64 -5.56
N GLN A 92 5.31 -11.44 -4.90
CA GLN A 92 6.25 -12.33 -5.58
C GLN A 92 5.52 -13.41 -6.38
N THR A 93 4.46 -13.98 -5.83
CA THR A 93 3.64 -15.01 -6.50
C THR A 93 2.93 -14.42 -7.71
N ALA A 94 2.28 -13.26 -7.55
CA ALA A 94 1.62 -12.54 -8.64
C ALA A 94 2.61 -12.12 -9.74
N ALA A 95 3.80 -11.64 -9.37
CA ALA A 95 4.86 -11.31 -10.32
C ALA A 95 5.36 -12.55 -11.09
N GLY A 96 5.49 -13.69 -10.42
CA GLY A 96 5.84 -14.96 -11.07
C GLY A 96 4.80 -15.39 -12.10
N LEU A 97 3.52 -15.40 -11.72
CA LEU A 97 2.41 -15.72 -12.62
C LEU A 97 2.34 -14.76 -13.81
N GLN A 98 2.48 -13.46 -13.56
CA GLN A 98 2.46 -12.46 -14.62
C GLN A 98 3.66 -12.61 -15.57
N ARG A 99 4.85 -12.93 -15.04
CA ARG A 99 6.03 -13.20 -15.87
C ARG A 99 5.78 -14.39 -16.78
N ASP A 100 5.28 -15.49 -16.24
CA ASP A 100 5.05 -16.70 -17.00
C ASP A 100 3.95 -16.51 -18.05
N GLN A 101 2.89 -15.74 -17.73
CA GLN A 101 1.87 -15.33 -18.69
C GLN A 101 2.46 -14.50 -19.84
N ILE A 102 3.27 -13.47 -19.53
CA ILE A 102 3.91 -12.63 -20.55
C ILE A 102 4.80 -13.47 -21.46
N VAL A 103 5.56 -14.41 -20.90
CA VAL A 103 6.43 -15.30 -21.68
C VAL A 103 5.60 -16.23 -22.56
N SER A 104 4.49 -16.78 -22.05
CA SER A 104 3.57 -17.60 -22.83
C SER A 104 2.98 -16.80 -24.00
N ASP A 105 2.41 -15.63 -23.72
CA ASP A 105 1.78 -14.76 -24.73
C ASP A 105 2.79 -14.31 -25.80
N ALA A 106 4.02 -14.02 -25.39
CA ALA A 106 5.10 -13.66 -26.31
C ALA A 106 5.50 -14.84 -27.21
N ASN A 107 5.57 -16.05 -26.66
CA ASN A 107 5.85 -17.26 -27.44
C ASN A 107 4.72 -17.57 -28.43
N ASP A 108 3.47 -17.46 -28.00
CA ASP A 108 2.29 -17.69 -28.84
C ASP A 108 2.22 -16.66 -29.97
N SER A 109 2.46 -15.39 -29.65
CA SER A 109 2.55 -14.30 -30.64
C SER A 109 3.69 -14.52 -31.64
N ALA A 110 4.86 -14.96 -31.16
CA ALA A 110 6.00 -15.27 -32.03
C ALA A 110 5.71 -16.46 -32.95
N GLN A 111 5.01 -17.50 -32.45
CA GLN A 111 4.59 -18.63 -33.27
C GLN A 111 3.56 -18.21 -34.32
N ALA A 112 2.55 -17.42 -33.94
CA ALA A 112 1.56 -16.89 -34.86
C ALA A 112 2.19 -16.01 -35.95
N MET A 113 3.16 -15.18 -35.59
CA MET A 113 3.91 -14.35 -36.54
C MET A 113 4.72 -15.21 -37.52
N LYS A 114 5.42 -16.25 -37.03
CA LYS A 114 6.16 -17.18 -37.90
C LYS A 114 5.24 -17.93 -38.85
N ALA A 115 4.08 -18.40 -38.36
CA ALA A 115 3.10 -19.09 -39.18
C ALA A 115 2.56 -18.17 -40.30
N THR A 116 2.22 -16.93 -39.95
CA THR A 116 1.77 -15.91 -40.91
C THR A 116 2.85 -15.59 -41.93
N ALA A 117 4.09 -15.34 -41.50
CA ALA A 117 5.20 -15.07 -42.40
C ALA A 117 5.48 -16.25 -43.34
N THR A 118 5.39 -17.49 -42.85
CA THR A 118 5.57 -18.69 -43.69
C THR A 118 4.47 -18.80 -44.74
N ALA A 119 3.21 -18.51 -44.35
CA ALA A 119 2.09 -18.49 -45.30
C ALA A 119 2.25 -17.39 -46.36
N GLN A 120 2.70 -16.20 -45.97
CA GLN A 120 2.99 -15.10 -46.88
C GLN A 120 4.12 -15.45 -47.85
N ILE A 121 5.23 -16.03 -47.36
CA ILE A 121 6.34 -16.49 -48.21
C ILE A 121 5.87 -17.52 -49.24
N GLU A 122 5.04 -18.47 -48.84
CA GLU A 122 4.53 -19.48 -49.77
C GLU A 122 3.61 -18.86 -50.83
N GLN A 123 2.75 -17.91 -50.42
CA GLN A 123 1.91 -17.17 -51.36
C GLN A 123 2.75 -16.36 -52.36
N GLU A 124 3.72 -15.58 -51.86
CA GLU A 124 4.64 -14.80 -52.70
C GLU A 124 5.45 -15.69 -53.65
N ARG A 125 5.85 -16.88 -53.21
CA ARG A 125 6.53 -17.87 -54.05
C ARG A 125 5.65 -18.33 -55.19
N VAL A 126 4.37 -18.63 -54.93
CA VAL A 126 3.41 -19.03 -55.95
C VAL A 126 3.17 -17.90 -56.95
N GLU A 127 2.99 -16.67 -56.46
CA GLU A 127 2.81 -15.47 -57.30
C GLU A 127 4.05 -15.20 -58.16
N ALA A 128 5.26 -15.26 -57.59
CA ALA A 128 6.50 -15.10 -58.33
C ALA A 128 6.69 -16.18 -59.41
N MET A 129 6.35 -17.45 -59.10
CA MET A 129 6.43 -18.54 -60.08
C MET A 129 5.41 -18.37 -61.22
N ALA A 130 4.22 -17.84 -60.93
CA ALA A 130 3.24 -17.48 -61.94
C ALA A 130 3.74 -16.33 -62.83
N GLY A 131 4.36 -15.30 -62.24
CA GLY A 131 5.01 -14.21 -62.97
C GLY A 131 6.08 -14.71 -63.93
N VAL A 132 7.02 -15.54 -63.45
CA VAL A 132 8.07 -16.14 -64.29
C VAL A 132 7.49 -16.94 -65.45
N LYS A 133 6.41 -17.70 -65.23
CA LYS A 133 5.75 -18.44 -66.32
C LYS A 133 5.17 -17.51 -67.38
N ASN A 134 4.58 -16.39 -66.98
CA ASN A 134 4.06 -15.40 -67.91
C ASN A 134 5.19 -14.74 -68.71
N ASP A 135 6.28 -14.35 -68.05
CA ASP A 135 7.46 -13.75 -68.70
C ASP A 135 8.09 -14.71 -69.74
N VAL A 136 8.18 -16.00 -69.39
CA VAL A 136 8.69 -17.03 -70.32
C VAL A 136 7.74 -17.24 -71.50
N ALA A 137 6.42 -17.21 -71.28
CA ALA A 137 5.44 -17.33 -72.35
C ALA A 137 5.51 -16.14 -73.31
N GLU A 138 5.61 -14.91 -72.79
CA GLU A 138 5.75 -13.69 -73.58
C GLU A 138 7.05 -13.66 -74.39
N LEU A 139 8.16 -14.07 -73.77
CA LEU A 139 9.44 -14.20 -74.46
C LEU A 139 9.37 -15.25 -75.57
N SER A 140 8.71 -16.39 -75.32
CA SER A 140 8.54 -17.45 -76.31
C SER A 140 7.71 -16.99 -77.52
N ILE A 141 6.63 -16.24 -77.29
CA ILE A 141 5.82 -15.63 -78.36
C ILE A 141 6.66 -14.63 -79.16
N THR A 142 7.44 -13.79 -78.47
CA THR A 142 8.31 -12.79 -79.11
C THR A 142 9.37 -13.45 -80.00
N ILE A 143 9.99 -14.54 -79.53
CA ILE A 143 10.96 -15.32 -80.32
C ILE A 143 10.26 -15.96 -81.53
N ALA A 144 9.09 -16.58 -81.33
CA ALA A 144 8.32 -17.18 -82.42
C ALA A 144 7.93 -16.16 -83.50
N GLN A 145 7.45 -14.97 -83.11
CA GLN A 145 7.16 -13.86 -84.03
C GLN A 145 8.40 -13.46 -84.84
N LYS A 146 9.56 -13.35 -84.18
CA LYS A 146 10.81 -12.95 -84.82
C LYS A 146 11.35 -14.02 -85.79
N ILE A 147 11.18 -15.30 -85.48
CA ILE A 147 11.51 -16.41 -86.39
C ILE A 147 10.57 -16.41 -87.60
N ILE A 148 9.25 -16.30 -87.38
CA ILE A 148 8.26 -16.24 -88.47
C ILE A 148 8.55 -15.06 -89.40
N GLN A 149 8.87 -13.88 -88.85
CA GLN A 149 9.27 -12.71 -89.66
C GLN A 149 10.51 -12.95 -90.52
N LYS A 150 11.47 -13.75 -90.04
CA LYS A 150 12.75 -13.99 -90.72
C LYS A 150 12.66 -15.10 -91.78
N GLU A 151 11.85 -16.13 -91.54
CA GLU A 151 11.72 -17.30 -92.44
C GLU A 151 10.57 -17.16 -93.46
N LEU A 152 9.74 -16.10 -93.39
CA LEU A 152 8.63 -15.90 -94.32
C LEU A 152 9.12 -15.74 -95.78
N LYS A 153 8.94 -16.76 -96.61
CA LYS A 153 9.17 -16.70 -98.06
C LYS A 153 7.85 -16.45 -98.81
N LEU A 154 7.93 -15.98 -100.05
CA LEU A 154 6.75 -15.73 -100.92
C LEU A 154 5.86 -16.97 -101.11
N GLU A 155 6.44 -18.17 -101.01
CA GLU A 155 5.72 -19.44 -101.09
C GLU A 155 4.87 -19.72 -99.85
N ASP A 156 5.36 -19.40 -98.65
CA ASP A 156 4.66 -19.61 -97.38
C ASP A 156 3.46 -18.66 -97.21
N GLN A 157 3.55 -17.44 -97.75
CA GLN A 157 2.40 -16.51 -97.78
C GLN A 157 1.24 -17.07 -98.61
N LYS A 158 1.53 -17.73 -99.73
CA LYS A 158 0.49 -18.35 -100.57
C LYS A 158 -0.18 -19.53 -99.86
N ALA A 159 0.62 -20.40 -99.22
CA ALA A 159 0.11 -21.52 -98.45
C ALA A 159 -0.74 -21.09 -97.23
N LEU A 160 -0.37 -19.99 -96.56
CA LEU A 160 -1.18 -19.42 -95.46
C LEU A 160 -2.51 -18.84 -95.95
N ILE A 161 -2.52 -18.17 -97.11
CA ILE A 161 -3.75 -17.67 -97.73
C ILE A 161 -4.66 -18.84 -98.14
N ASP A 162 -4.10 -19.87 -98.78
CA ASP A 162 -4.85 -21.05 -99.19
C ASP A 162 -5.41 -21.83 -97.98
N ALA A 163 -4.65 -21.96 -96.89
CA ALA A 163 -5.10 -22.56 -95.64
C ALA A 163 -6.20 -21.74 -94.93
N TYR A 164 -6.11 -20.40 -94.95
CA TYR A 164 -7.14 -19.52 -94.39
C TYR A 164 -8.44 -19.58 -95.22
N VAL A 165 -8.34 -19.63 -96.54
CA VAL A 165 -9.47 -19.81 -97.46
C VAL A 165 -10.10 -21.21 -97.29
N ALA A 166 -9.29 -22.25 -97.09
CA ALA A 166 -9.78 -23.61 -96.81
C ALA A 166 -10.47 -23.70 -95.44
N GLY A 167 -9.93 -23.06 -94.40
CA GLY A 167 -10.53 -23.03 -93.05
C GLY A 167 -11.83 -22.21 -92.98
N LEU A 168 -12.02 -21.24 -93.88
CA LEU A 168 -13.28 -20.53 -94.09
C LEU A 168 -14.27 -21.31 -95.00
N GLY A 169 -13.82 -22.37 -95.67
CA GLY A 169 -14.64 -23.24 -96.52
C GLY A 169 -15.17 -24.49 -95.81
N ASP A 170 -14.74 -24.77 -94.57
CA ASP A 170 -15.13 -25.96 -93.80
C ASP A 170 -16.10 -25.64 -92.64
N LYS A 171 -16.86 -24.54 -92.75
CA LYS A 171 -18.12 -24.30 -92.02
C LYS A 171 -19.11 -23.49 -92.84
#